data_AF-A0AAW2LU68-F1
#
_entry.id   AF-A0AAW2LU68-F1
#
_cell.length_a   1.000
_cell.length_b   1.000
_cell.length_c   1.000
_cell.angle_alpha   90.00
_cell.angle_beta   90.00
_cell.angle_gamma   90.00
#
_symmetry.space_group_name_H-M   'P 1'
#
loop_
_entity.id
_entity.type
_entity.pdbx_description
1 polymer ?
#
loop_
_entity_poly.entity_id
_entity_poly.type
_entity_poly.pdbx_seq_one_letter_code
_entity_poly.pdbx_strand_id
1 'polypeptide(L)'
;MDGNQQVLPLAFAVVDEETYPSWKWFLQQLSRHVIRGRRGMCLISDRHGGLIKAVREGPDFVSPHGVHRYCLRHKAVEHTVTKYSHAQQSASVVTRRQNIHGMNTHVVKIANRECSCGKWNQFGIPCSHAQKVCGAYNISAASMVKDYYDLMAYNNTYSKHFEPVQSEDYWDDPNFQLVHDPTIRTVTRPGRNQTTRIHNEMDWRQTRARQEAQQQQGDSSIQENVS
;
A
#
# COMPACT_ATOMS: atom_id res chain seq x y z
N MET A 1 8.40 12.26 8.18
CA MET A 1 8.51 12.82 9.55
C MET A 1 9.98 12.94 9.84
N ASP A 2 10.39 14.05 10.43
CA ASP A 2 11.78 14.19 10.89
C ASP A 2 12.00 13.36 12.17
N GLY A 3 13.24 13.37 12.68
CA GLY A 3 13.57 12.73 13.96
C GLY A 3 12.81 13.28 15.17
N ASN A 4 12.12 14.42 15.00
CA ASN A 4 11.34 15.09 16.02
C ASN A 4 9.82 14.86 15.86
N GLN A 5 9.41 13.87 15.05
CA GLN A 5 8.01 13.53 14.79
C GLN A 5 7.19 14.65 14.12
N GLN A 6 7.85 15.62 13.47
CA GLN A 6 7.18 16.71 12.79
C GLN A 6 6.93 16.39 11.32
N VAL A 7 5.83 16.92 10.80
CA VAL A 7 5.51 16.91 9.37
C VAL A 7 6.06 18.19 8.76
N LEU A 8 7.10 18.04 7.95
CA LEU A 8 7.72 19.17 7.26
C LEU A 8 7.17 19.29 5.84
N PRO A 9 6.83 20.51 5.39
CA PRO A 9 6.44 20.74 4.00
C PRO A 9 7.64 20.46 3.09
N LEU A 10 7.47 19.54 2.14
CA LEU A 10 8.54 19.13 1.22
C LEU A 10 8.56 19.98 -0.06
N ALA A 11 7.38 20.37 -0.53
CA ALA A 11 7.18 21.21 -1.71
C ALA A 11 5.80 21.86 -1.64
N PHE A 12 5.65 23.00 -2.30
CA PHE A 12 4.37 23.66 -2.54
C PHE A 12 4.30 24.14 -3.99
N ALA A 13 3.10 24.33 -4.50
CA ALA A 13 2.86 24.95 -5.79
C ALA A 13 1.69 25.92 -5.67
N VAL A 14 1.79 27.03 -6.38
CA VAL A 14 0.69 27.97 -6.57
C VAL A 14 0.24 27.79 -8.02
N VAL A 15 -1.03 27.45 -8.20
CA VAL A 15 -1.65 27.18 -9.50
C VAL A 15 -3.00 27.86 -9.53
N ASP A 16 -3.48 28.22 -10.72
CA ASP A 16 -4.77 28.89 -10.87
C ASP A 16 -5.93 27.98 -10.39
N GLU A 17 -5.86 26.69 -10.70
CA GLU A 17 -6.88 25.70 -10.34
C GLU A 17 -6.28 24.29 -10.13
N GLU A 18 -6.94 23.47 -9.31
CA GLU A 18 -6.59 22.07 -9.03
C GLU A 18 -6.97 21.10 -10.18
N THR A 19 -6.54 21.41 -11.40
CA THR A 19 -6.88 20.62 -12.59
C THR A 19 -5.87 19.50 -12.86
N TYR A 20 -6.24 18.58 -13.75
CA TYR A 20 -5.32 17.53 -14.21
C TYR A 20 -3.98 18.09 -14.74
N PRO A 21 -3.93 19.12 -15.60
CA PRO A 21 -2.66 19.70 -16.06
C PRO A 21 -1.80 20.24 -14.93
N SER A 22 -2.40 20.97 -13.98
CA SER A 22 -1.71 21.51 -12.79
C SER A 22 -1.07 20.39 -11.96
N TRP A 23 -1.82 19.33 -11.67
CA TRP A 23 -1.33 18.17 -10.92
C TRP A 23 -0.24 17.42 -11.68
N LYS A 24 -0.42 17.19 -12.99
CA LYS A 24 0.57 16.52 -13.83
C LYS A 24 1.91 17.25 -13.82
N TRP A 25 1.88 18.56 -14.04
CA TRP A 25 3.09 19.39 -13.98
C TRP A 25 3.76 19.33 -12.60
N PHE A 26 2.99 19.48 -11.52
CA PHE A 26 3.54 19.47 -10.16
C PHE A 26 4.19 18.12 -9.81
N LEU A 27 3.53 17.01 -10.12
CA LEU A 27 4.09 15.67 -9.89
C LEU A 27 5.34 15.41 -10.73
N GLN A 28 5.44 15.98 -11.95
CA GLN A 28 6.66 15.93 -12.75
C GLN A 28 7.82 16.71 -12.09
N GLN A 29 7.56 17.88 -11.50
CA GLN A 29 8.60 18.61 -10.76
C GLN A 29 9.04 17.86 -9.51
N LEU A 30 8.10 17.28 -8.76
CA LEU A 30 8.40 16.41 -7.63
C LEU A 30 9.25 15.21 -8.04
N SER A 31 8.88 14.55 -9.14
CA SER A 31 9.63 13.43 -9.72
C SER A 31 11.09 13.80 -9.97
N ARG A 32 11.30 14.90 -10.72
CA ARG A 32 12.60 15.33 -11.19
C ARG A 32 13.51 15.84 -10.08
N HIS A 33 12.97 16.62 -9.15
CA HIS A 33 13.80 17.34 -8.18
C HIS A 33 13.88 16.68 -6.83
N VAL A 34 12.80 16.04 -6.40
CA VAL A 34 12.68 15.47 -5.07
C VAL A 34 12.89 13.98 -5.14
N ILE A 35 12.08 13.24 -5.91
CA ILE A 35 12.11 11.77 -5.92
C ILE A 35 13.39 11.25 -6.56
N ARG A 36 13.81 11.82 -7.70
CA ARG A 36 15.06 11.49 -8.41
C ARG A 36 15.23 9.98 -8.64
N GLY A 37 14.16 9.32 -9.10
CA GLY A 37 14.16 7.88 -9.40
C GLY A 37 14.12 6.94 -8.19
N ARG A 38 13.99 7.46 -6.96
CA ARG A 38 13.76 6.64 -5.77
C ARG A 38 12.46 5.84 -5.89
N ARG A 39 12.53 4.54 -5.61
CA ARG A 39 11.38 3.62 -5.62
C ARG A 39 10.80 3.45 -4.23
N GLY A 40 9.60 2.87 -4.16
CA GLY A 40 8.89 2.60 -2.91
C GLY A 40 8.20 3.83 -2.33
N MET A 41 8.05 4.90 -3.10
CA MET A 41 7.36 6.10 -2.66
C MET A 41 5.86 5.82 -2.51
N CYS A 42 5.27 6.26 -1.39
CA CYS A 42 3.83 6.21 -1.20
C CYS A 42 3.24 7.63 -1.23
N LEU A 43 2.34 7.87 -2.18
CA LEU A 43 1.54 9.10 -2.22
C LEU A 43 0.20 8.86 -1.54
N ILE A 44 -0.13 9.68 -0.54
CA ILE A 44 -1.44 9.72 0.10
C ILE A 44 -2.10 11.04 -0.28
N SER A 45 -3.16 10.99 -1.09
CA SER A 45 -3.90 12.18 -1.51
C SER A 45 -5.38 12.07 -1.16
N ASP A 46 -6.13 13.14 -1.36
CA ASP A 46 -7.60 13.02 -1.48
C ASP A 46 -8.00 12.26 -2.78
N ARG A 47 -9.28 12.28 -3.09
CA ARG A 47 -9.87 11.62 -4.27
C ARG A 47 -10.10 12.57 -5.45
N HIS A 48 -9.38 13.69 -5.53
CA HIS A 48 -9.57 14.65 -6.60
C HIS A 48 -9.28 14.02 -7.97
N GLY A 49 -10.23 14.14 -8.91
CA GLY A 49 -10.17 13.43 -10.19
C GLY A 49 -8.96 13.81 -11.05
N GLY A 50 -8.58 15.09 -11.05
CA GLY A 50 -7.40 15.58 -11.76
C GLY A 50 -6.10 14.98 -11.26
N LEU A 51 -5.95 14.85 -9.94
CA LEU A 51 -4.78 14.24 -9.30
C LEU A 51 -4.72 12.74 -9.58
N ILE A 52 -5.84 12.02 -9.41
CA ILE A 52 -5.90 10.57 -9.69
C ILE A 52 -5.46 10.28 -11.12
N LYS A 53 -5.92 11.09 -12.09
CA LYS A 53 -5.51 10.96 -13.49
C LYS A 53 -4.01 11.21 -13.66
N ALA A 54 -3.48 12.29 -13.08
CA ALA A 54 -2.05 12.63 -13.15
C ALA A 54 -1.16 11.53 -12.55
N VAL A 55 -1.56 10.96 -11.40
CA VAL A 55 -0.84 9.88 -10.73
C VAL A 55 -0.79 8.61 -11.58
N ARG A 56 -1.89 8.24 -12.23
CA ARG A 56 -1.96 7.03 -13.07
C ARG A 56 -1.09 7.10 -14.32
N GLU A 57 -0.87 8.30 -14.85
CA GLU A 57 0.01 8.51 -16.00
C GLU A 57 1.49 8.62 -15.61
N GLY A 58 1.79 8.89 -14.34
CA GLY A 58 3.15 8.99 -13.83
C GLY A 58 3.72 7.66 -13.33
N PRO A 59 5.05 7.44 -13.43
CA PRO A 59 5.65 6.18 -12.99
C PRO A 59 5.80 6.09 -11.46
N ASP A 60 6.08 7.20 -10.76
CA ASP A 60 6.64 7.18 -9.40
C ASP A 60 5.71 6.65 -8.30
N PHE A 61 4.39 6.69 -8.52
CA PHE A 61 3.39 6.35 -7.50
C PHE A 61 2.51 5.17 -7.92
N VAL A 62 2.93 4.44 -8.94
CA VAL A 62 2.25 3.24 -9.44
C VAL A 62 3.22 2.06 -9.40
N SER A 63 2.68 0.86 -9.22
CA SER A 63 3.48 -0.36 -9.20
C SER A 63 4.28 -0.53 -10.50
N PRO A 64 5.57 -0.89 -10.47
CA PRO A 64 6.34 -1.34 -9.30
C PRO A 64 7.12 -0.21 -8.58
N HIS A 65 7.03 1.03 -9.04
CA HIS A 65 7.90 2.12 -8.55
C HIS A 65 7.37 2.80 -7.29
N GLY A 66 6.06 2.76 -7.05
CA GLY A 66 5.46 3.28 -5.84
C GLY A 66 4.01 2.87 -5.66
N VAL A 67 3.34 3.50 -4.70
CA VAL A 67 1.96 3.19 -4.34
C VAL A 67 1.17 4.46 -4.10
N HIS A 68 0.01 4.56 -4.74
CA HIS A 68 -0.98 5.61 -4.46
C HIS A 68 -2.06 5.10 -3.51
N ARG A 69 -2.34 5.84 -2.44
CA ARG A 69 -3.37 5.57 -1.45
C ARG A 69 -4.24 6.81 -1.23
N TYR A 70 -5.46 6.57 -0.75
CA TYR A 70 -6.38 7.66 -0.40
C TYR A 70 -6.30 8.01 1.07
N CYS A 71 -6.30 9.31 1.36
CA CYS A 71 -6.35 9.86 2.70
C CYS A 71 -7.63 9.41 3.41
N LEU A 72 -7.47 8.69 4.52
CA LEU A 72 -8.60 8.21 5.31
C LEU A 72 -9.38 9.36 5.96
N ARG A 73 -8.72 10.49 6.27
CA ARG A 73 -9.35 11.67 6.85
C ARG A 73 -10.31 12.33 5.87
N HIS A 74 -9.87 12.58 4.63
CA HIS A 74 -10.76 13.10 3.59
C HIS A 74 -11.91 12.14 3.30
N LYS A 75 -11.59 10.84 3.20
CA LYS A 75 -12.63 9.82 3.03
C LYS A 75 -13.59 9.74 4.21
N ALA A 76 -13.19 10.15 5.42
CA ALA A 76 -14.06 10.14 6.59
C ALA A 76 -15.18 11.19 6.48
N VAL A 77 -14.89 12.32 5.85
CA VAL A 77 -15.85 13.43 5.65
C VAL A 77 -17.09 12.97 4.88
N GLU A 78 -16.91 12.06 3.91
CA GLU A 78 -17.97 11.47 3.09
C GLU A 78 -18.99 10.62 3.88
N HIS A 79 -18.70 10.26 5.14
CA HIS A 79 -19.59 9.44 5.95
C HIS A 79 -20.49 10.28 6.86
N THR A 80 -21.67 9.75 7.15
CA THR A 80 -22.63 10.34 8.10
C THR A 80 -22.83 9.42 9.29
N VAL A 81 -22.76 9.96 10.50
CA VAL A 81 -23.11 9.20 11.73
C VAL A 81 -24.63 9.27 11.90
N THR A 82 -25.28 8.13 12.13
CA THR A 82 -26.75 8.05 12.21
C THR A 82 -27.27 7.62 13.57
N LYS A 83 -26.49 6.88 14.35
CA LYS A 83 -26.88 6.45 15.70
C LYS A 83 -25.70 6.59 16.63
N TYR A 84 -25.99 6.91 17.89
CA TYR A 84 -24.99 7.15 18.91
C TYR A 84 -25.42 6.51 20.23
N SER A 85 -24.50 5.79 20.88
CA SER A 85 -24.70 5.24 22.21
C SER A 85 -23.49 5.59 23.07
N HIS A 86 -23.61 6.64 23.89
CA HIS A 86 -22.56 7.07 24.81
C HIS A 86 -22.20 5.95 25.80
N ALA A 87 -23.20 5.26 26.34
CA ALA A 87 -23.01 4.17 27.30
C ALA A 87 -22.20 3.00 26.73
N GLN A 88 -22.36 2.70 25.44
CA GLN A 88 -21.65 1.61 24.76
C GLN A 88 -20.45 2.09 23.94
N GLN A 89 -20.14 3.40 23.96
CA GLN A 89 -19.16 4.07 23.10
C GLN A 89 -19.19 3.56 21.65
N SER A 90 -20.40 3.47 21.08
CA SER A 90 -20.63 2.93 19.75
C SER A 90 -21.49 3.85 18.89
N ALA A 91 -21.31 3.73 17.58
CA ALA A 91 -22.06 4.52 16.61
C ALA A 91 -22.26 3.78 15.29
N SER A 92 -23.39 4.06 14.62
CA SER A 92 -23.66 3.61 13.25
C SER A 92 -23.25 4.70 12.26
N VAL A 93 -22.57 4.30 11.19
CA VAL A 93 -22.00 5.18 10.18
C VAL A 93 -22.51 4.73 8.81
N VAL A 94 -23.11 5.65 8.07
CA VAL A 94 -23.56 5.42 6.71
C VAL A 94 -22.52 5.96 5.73
N THR A 95 -22.12 5.11 4.77
CA THR A 95 -21.28 5.50 3.64
C THR A 95 -22.12 5.62 2.38
N ARG A 96 -22.15 6.81 1.78
CA ARG A 96 -22.75 7.01 0.46
C ARG A 96 -21.74 6.58 -0.60
N ARG A 97 -21.97 5.46 -1.29
CA ARG A 97 -21.21 5.14 -2.52
C ARG A 97 -21.79 5.97 -3.65
N GLN A 98 -20.94 6.71 -4.36
CA GLN A 98 -21.30 7.17 -5.70
C GLN A 98 -21.38 5.93 -6.60
N ASN A 99 -22.52 5.71 -7.26
CA ASN A 99 -22.76 4.75 -8.34
C ASN A 99 -23.14 3.29 -8.05
N ILE A 100 -23.60 2.91 -6.85
CA ILE A 100 -24.31 1.63 -6.67
C ILE A 100 -25.47 1.85 -5.69
N HIS A 101 -26.68 1.46 -6.08
CA HIS A 101 -27.85 1.44 -5.19
C HIS A 101 -27.51 0.67 -3.90
N GLY A 102 -27.47 1.38 -2.78
CA GLY A 102 -27.17 0.81 -1.45
C GLY A 102 -26.34 1.74 -0.57
N MET A 103 -26.95 2.27 0.48
CA MET A 103 -26.22 2.90 1.60
C MET A 103 -25.69 1.80 2.51
N ASN A 104 -24.36 1.63 2.58
CA ASN A 104 -23.77 0.68 3.50
C ASN A 104 -23.68 1.30 4.90
N THR A 105 -24.31 0.66 5.88
CA THR A 105 -24.21 1.03 7.29
C THR A 105 -23.17 0.18 7.99
N HIS A 106 -22.24 0.81 8.69
CA HIS A 106 -21.20 0.18 9.49
C HIS A 106 -21.32 0.56 10.95
N VAL A 107 -21.09 -0.38 11.85
CA VAL A 107 -21.08 -0.14 13.29
C VAL A 107 -19.63 0.01 13.74
N VAL A 108 -19.34 1.07 14.48
CA VAL A 108 -18.05 1.33 15.10
C VAL A 108 -18.20 1.22 16.61
N LYS A 109 -17.34 0.44 17.26
CA LYS A 109 -17.23 0.33 18.71
C LYS A 109 -15.87 0.88 19.11
N ILE A 110 -15.85 2.05 19.76
CA ILE A 110 -14.62 2.77 20.07
C ILE A 110 -13.83 2.04 21.16
N ALA A 111 -14.50 1.62 22.23
CA ALA A 111 -13.87 0.92 23.36
C ALA A 111 -13.04 -0.29 22.91
N ASN A 112 -13.59 -1.07 21.97
CA ASN A 112 -12.94 -2.27 21.44
C ASN A 112 -11.99 -1.99 20.27
N ARG A 113 -11.93 -0.74 19.78
CA ARG A 113 -11.20 -0.36 18.55
C ARG A 113 -11.65 -1.20 17.34
N GLU A 114 -12.96 -1.38 17.21
CA GLU A 114 -13.57 -2.25 16.21
C GLU A 114 -14.47 -1.48 15.24
N CYS A 115 -14.50 -1.94 13.99
CA CYS A 115 -15.47 -1.49 13.00
C CYS A 115 -15.96 -2.69 12.21
N SER A 116 -17.27 -2.77 11.95
CA SER A 116 -17.88 -3.85 11.18
C SER A 116 -17.42 -3.92 9.72
N CYS A 117 -16.68 -2.92 9.22
CA CYS A 117 -15.99 -3.03 7.93
C CYS A 117 -14.72 -3.90 7.98
N GLY A 118 -14.33 -4.42 9.15
CA GLY A 118 -13.18 -5.31 9.38
C GLY A 118 -11.81 -4.64 9.36
N LYS A 119 -11.69 -3.49 8.68
CA LYS A 119 -10.40 -2.82 8.43
C LYS A 119 -9.66 -2.41 9.71
N TRP A 120 -10.37 -1.89 10.70
CA TRP A 120 -9.72 -1.46 11.93
C TRP A 120 -9.13 -2.64 12.71
N ASN A 121 -9.86 -3.75 12.78
CA ASN A 121 -9.36 -4.95 13.42
C ASN A 121 -8.14 -5.53 12.67
N GLN A 122 -8.24 -5.60 11.34
CA GLN A 122 -7.22 -6.17 10.46
C GLN A 122 -5.92 -5.35 10.44
N PHE A 123 -6.02 -4.03 10.27
CA PHE A 123 -4.85 -3.17 10.11
C PHE A 123 -4.39 -2.54 11.41
N GLY A 124 -5.17 -2.57 12.49
CA GLY A 124 -4.86 -1.86 13.74
C GLY A 124 -4.86 -0.33 13.63
N ILE A 125 -5.19 0.21 12.45
CA ILE A 125 -5.28 1.64 12.17
C ILE A 125 -6.77 2.00 11.96
N PRO A 126 -7.30 3.07 12.59
CA PRO A 126 -8.68 3.47 12.42
C PRO A 126 -9.04 3.69 10.95
N CYS A 127 -10.05 2.97 10.48
CA CYS A 127 -10.58 3.13 9.13
C CYS A 127 -11.33 4.47 8.97
N SER A 128 -11.75 4.83 7.74
CA SER A 128 -12.49 6.07 7.50
C SER A 128 -13.79 6.19 8.31
N HIS A 129 -14.45 5.05 8.63
CA HIS A 129 -15.64 5.03 9.48
C HIS A 129 -15.29 5.34 10.94
N ALA A 130 -14.25 4.69 11.45
CA ALA A 130 -13.74 4.90 12.78
C ALA A 130 -13.26 6.34 12.97
N GLN A 131 -12.57 6.93 11.98
CA GLN A 131 -12.15 8.33 12.03
C GLN A 131 -13.35 9.29 12.13
N LYS A 132 -14.42 9.04 11.37
CA LYS A 132 -15.65 9.84 11.45
C LYS A 132 -16.27 9.78 12.85
N VAL A 133 -16.32 8.59 13.44
CA VAL A 133 -16.88 8.36 14.77
C VAL A 133 -15.99 8.94 15.86
N CYS A 134 -14.67 8.78 15.78
CA CYS A 134 -13.73 9.40 16.72
C CYS A 134 -13.91 10.92 16.74
N GLY A 135 -14.04 11.56 15.58
CA GLY A 135 -14.34 12.99 15.50
C GLY A 135 -15.66 13.38 16.18
N ALA A 136 -16.72 12.57 16.02
CA ALA A 136 -18.00 12.80 16.69
C ALA A 136 -17.92 12.66 18.23
N TYR A 137 -17.02 11.82 18.73
CA TYR A 137 -16.74 11.65 20.16
C TYR A 137 -15.66 12.60 20.69
N ASN A 138 -15.13 13.51 19.87
CA ASN A 138 -13.98 14.36 20.18
C ASN A 138 -12.73 13.58 20.65
N ILE A 139 -12.53 12.41 20.05
CA ILE A 139 -11.39 11.52 20.31
C ILE A 139 -10.42 11.64 19.14
N SER A 140 -9.13 11.77 19.44
CA SER A 140 -8.09 11.68 18.41
C SER A 140 -8.05 10.28 17.83
N ALA A 141 -8.26 10.12 16.53
CA ALA A 141 -8.12 8.81 15.89
C ALA A 141 -6.67 8.28 16.03
N ALA A 142 -5.66 9.15 16.09
CA ALA A 142 -4.27 8.74 16.22
C ALA A 142 -4.00 7.98 17.54
N SER A 143 -4.66 8.36 18.64
CA SER A 143 -4.50 7.67 19.93
C SER A 143 -5.16 6.29 19.98
N MET A 144 -5.94 5.94 18.95
CA MET A 144 -6.61 4.64 18.86
C MET A 144 -5.93 3.67 17.87
N VAL A 145 -4.77 4.07 17.31
CA VAL A 145 -3.89 3.15 16.58
C VAL A 145 -3.34 2.11 17.56
N LYS A 146 -3.23 0.84 17.14
CA LYS A 146 -2.67 -0.21 17.99
C LYS A 146 -1.19 0.05 18.28
N ASP A 147 -0.77 -0.29 19.49
CA ASP A 147 0.50 0.14 20.09
C ASP A 147 1.74 -0.45 19.39
N TYR A 148 1.60 -1.54 18.64
CA TYR A 148 2.71 -2.11 17.87
C TYR A 148 3.17 -1.23 16.68
N TYR A 149 2.42 -0.16 16.37
CA TYR A 149 2.87 0.89 15.44
C TYR A 149 3.63 2.04 16.13
N ASP A 150 3.75 2.00 17.46
CA ASP A 150 4.49 3.01 18.21
C ASP A 150 6.00 2.86 17.98
N LEU A 151 6.71 3.99 17.96
CA LEU A 151 8.16 4.03 17.84
C LEU A 151 8.84 3.34 19.02
N MET A 152 8.26 3.44 20.23
CA MET A 152 8.77 2.70 21.38
C MET A 152 8.63 1.19 21.19
N ALA A 153 7.48 0.72 20.70
CA ALA A 153 7.29 -0.70 20.39
C ALA A 153 8.26 -1.19 19.32
N TYR A 154 8.50 -0.38 18.28
CA TYR A 154 9.51 -0.67 17.25
C TYR A 154 10.91 -0.77 17.87
N ASN A 155 11.35 0.27 18.60
CA ASN A 155 12.67 0.30 19.21
C ASN A 155 12.87 -0.87 20.20
N ASN A 156 11.86 -1.16 21.03
CA ASN A 156 11.89 -2.29 21.96
C ASN A 156 12.01 -3.64 21.23
N THR A 157 11.34 -3.80 20.09
CA THR A 157 11.40 -5.04 19.28
C THR A 157 12.82 -5.31 18.79
N TYR A 158 13.57 -4.27 18.42
CA TYR A 158 14.94 -4.36 17.93
C TYR A 158 16.01 -4.01 18.98
N SER A 159 15.61 -3.81 20.25
CA SER A 159 16.53 -3.42 21.32
C SER A 159 17.50 -4.52 21.74
N LYS A 160 17.13 -5.79 21.47
CA LYS A 160 17.99 -6.94 21.74
C LYS A 160 19.08 -7.06 20.68
N HIS A 161 20.27 -7.43 21.12
CA HIS A 161 21.37 -7.79 20.23
C HIS A 161 20.98 -9.04 19.43
N PHE A 162 21.05 -8.96 18.10
CA PHE A 162 21.01 -10.14 17.26
C PHE A 162 22.41 -10.74 17.29
N GLU A 163 22.57 -11.90 17.93
CA GLU A 163 23.80 -12.66 17.76
C GLU A 163 23.87 -13.12 16.30
N PRO A 164 25.02 -12.93 15.62
CA PRO A 164 25.19 -13.43 14.28
C PRO A 164 24.96 -14.94 14.29
N VAL A 165 24.17 -15.42 13.33
CA VAL A 165 24.00 -16.86 13.11
C VAL A 165 25.39 -17.45 12.86
N GLN A 166 25.81 -18.39 13.69
CA GLN A 166 27.10 -19.07 13.58
C GLN A 166 27.15 -19.90 12.28
N SER A 167 28.34 -20.35 11.85
CA SER A 167 28.42 -21.20 10.65
C SER A 167 27.56 -22.45 10.82
N GLU A 168 27.12 -23.00 9.69
CA GLU A 168 26.29 -24.21 9.64
C GLU A 168 26.92 -25.37 10.42
N ASP A 169 28.26 -25.39 10.54
CA ASP A 169 29.02 -26.38 11.31
C ASP A 169 28.69 -26.40 12.82
N TYR A 170 28.12 -25.32 13.35
CA TYR A 170 27.72 -25.19 14.77
C TYR A 170 26.24 -25.41 15.00
N TRP A 171 25.46 -25.70 13.95
CA TRP A 171 24.03 -25.90 14.10
C TRP A 171 23.81 -27.32 14.64
N ASP A 172 23.02 -27.44 15.70
CA ASP A 172 22.62 -28.75 16.19
C ASP A 172 21.86 -29.49 15.08
N ASP A 173 22.19 -30.78 14.90
CA ASP A 173 21.42 -31.64 14.01
C ASP A 173 19.95 -31.60 14.47
N PRO A 174 19.01 -31.22 13.59
CA PRO A 174 17.62 -31.16 13.97
C PRO A 174 17.18 -32.55 14.45
N ASN A 175 16.79 -32.65 15.72
CA ASN A 175 16.26 -33.89 16.32
C ASN A 175 14.84 -34.24 15.81
N PHE A 176 14.49 -33.74 14.63
CA PHE A 176 13.27 -34.03 13.91
C PHE A 176 13.62 -34.36 12.47
N GLN A 177 12.94 -35.37 11.93
CA GLN A 177 13.06 -35.68 10.52
C GLN A 177 12.31 -34.62 9.71
N LEU A 178 12.99 -33.93 8.80
CA LEU A 178 12.32 -33.15 7.77
C LEU A 178 11.57 -34.11 6.83
N VAL A 179 10.29 -34.35 7.13
CA VAL A 179 9.40 -35.09 6.26
C VAL A 179 8.70 -34.08 5.35
N HIS A 180 9.01 -34.13 4.06
CA HIS A 180 8.20 -33.43 3.08
C HIS A 180 6.78 -34.02 3.09
N ASP A 181 5.76 -33.18 3.04
CA ASP A 181 4.39 -33.65 2.97
C ASP A 181 4.22 -34.54 1.72
N PRO A 182 3.92 -35.84 1.88
CA PRO A 182 3.84 -36.79 0.78
C PRO A 182 2.67 -36.48 -0.16
N THR A 183 1.68 -35.69 0.26
CA THR A 183 0.57 -35.23 -0.58
C THR A 183 0.96 -34.11 -1.54
N ILE A 184 2.09 -33.42 -1.29
CA ILE A 184 2.65 -32.37 -2.17
C ILE A 184 3.45 -32.99 -3.33
N ARG A 185 3.80 -34.28 -3.25
CA ARG A 185 4.30 -35.04 -4.42
C ARG A 185 3.13 -35.32 -5.36
N THR A 186 2.83 -34.35 -6.22
CA THR A 186 1.99 -34.58 -7.38
C THR A 186 2.63 -35.69 -8.23
N VAL A 187 1.89 -36.81 -8.40
CA VAL A 187 2.22 -37.86 -9.35
C VAL A 187 2.29 -37.21 -10.73
N THR A 188 3.50 -36.85 -11.13
CA THR A 188 3.73 -36.07 -12.34
C THR A 188 3.71 -37.06 -13.49
N ARG A 189 2.74 -36.93 -14.41
CA ARG A 189 2.83 -37.61 -15.71
C ARG A 189 4.16 -37.23 -16.37
N PRO A 190 4.78 -38.09 -17.20
CA PRO A 190 6.03 -37.75 -17.89
C PRO A 190 5.90 -36.41 -18.62
N GLY A 191 6.64 -35.40 -18.18
CA GLY A 191 6.54 -34.03 -18.68
C GLY A 191 6.71 -32.98 -17.58
N ARG A 192 7.18 -31.79 -17.97
CA ARG A 192 7.37 -30.66 -17.05
C ARG A 192 6.00 -30.16 -16.57
N ASN A 193 5.77 -30.18 -15.26
CA ASN A 193 4.61 -29.53 -14.66
C ASN A 193 4.58 -28.05 -15.07
N GLN A 194 3.46 -27.60 -15.63
CA GLN A 194 3.27 -26.18 -15.89
C GLN A 194 3.09 -25.46 -14.55
N THR A 195 4.11 -24.70 -14.16
CA THR A 195 4.07 -23.90 -12.94
C THR A 195 3.17 -22.69 -13.16
N THR A 196 2.14 -22.50 -12.33
CA THR A 196 1.45 -21.22 -12.14
C THR A 196 2.30 -20.29 -11.27
N ARG A 197 3.61 -20.21 -11.55
CA ARG A 197 4.52 -19.37 -10.78
C ARG A 197 4.10 -17.91 -10.97
N ILE A 198 3.76 -17.25 -9.86
CA ILE A 198 3.51 -15.82 -9.81
C ILE A 198 4.79 -15.11 -10.29
N HIS A 199 4.64 -14.25 -11.29
CA HIS A 199 5.77 -13.58 -11.91
C HIS A 199 6.33 -12.50 -10.98
N ASN A 200 7.61 -12.63 -10.62
CA ASN A 200 8.27 -11.72 -9.69
C ASN A 200 9.17 -10.73 -10.44
N GLU A 201 9.64 -9.66 -9.77
CA GLU A 201 10.46 -8.58 -10.35
C GLU A 201 11.66 -9.04 -11.18
N MET A 202 12.28 -10.16 -10.82
CA MET A 202 13.41 -10.73 -11.59
C MET A 202 12.99 -11.28 -12.96
N ASP A 203 11.80 -11.87 -13.06
CA ASP A 203 11.34 -12.45 -14.30
C ASP A 203 10.93 -11.37 -15.31
N TRP A 204 10.39 -10.24 -14.84
CA TRP A 204 10.08 -9.07 -15.67
C TRP A 204 11.32 -8.51 -16.39
N ARG A 205 12.50 -8.54 -15.74
CA ARG A 205 13.77 -8.12 -16.37
C ARG A 205 14.15 -9.02 -17.53
N GLN A 206 13.93 -10.32 -17.39
CA GLN A 206 14.21 -11.30 -18.44
C GLN A 206 13.24 -11.15 -19.62
N THR A 207 11.95 -10.91 -19.35
CA THR A 207 10.95 -10.68 -20.41
C THR A 207 11.25 -9.41 -21.19
N ARG A 208 11.66 -8.33 -20.52
CA ARG A 208 12.00 -7.05 -21.16
C ARG A 208 13.28 -7.15 -22.01
N ALA A 209 14.32 -7.80 -21.50
CA ALA A 209 15.55 -8.05 -22.25
C ALA A 209 15.30 -8.90 -23.52
N ARG A 210 14.37 -9.87 -23.46
CA ARG A 210 13.97 -10.65 -24.64
C ARG A 210 13.19 -9.83 -25.67
N GLN A 211 12.29 -8.95 -25.22
CA GLN A 211 11.54 -8.06 -26.11
C GLN A 211 12.46 -7.04 -26.79
N GLU A 212 13.39 -6.44 -26.04
CA GLU A 212 14.39 -5.51 -26.57
C GLU A 212 15.31 -6.19 -27.61
N ALA A 213 15.73 -7.44 -27.36
CA ALA A 213 16.53 -8.21 -28.31
C ALA A 213 15.75 -8.58 -29.59
N GLN A 214 14.47 -8.94 -29.48
CA GLN A 214 13.62 -9.25 -30.64
C GLN A 214 13.32 -8.01 -31.49
N GLN A 215 13.17 -6.85 -30.84
CA GLN A 215 12.90 -5.59 -31.53
C GLN A 215 14.14 -5.09 -32.29
N GLN A 216 15.34 -5.26 -31.72
CA GLN A 216 16.60 -4.97 -32.42
C GLN A 216 16.84 -5.90 -33.62
N GLN A 217 16.48 -7.18 -33.51
CA GLN A 217 16.56 -8.12 -34.64
C GLN A 217 15.55 -7.77 -35.76
N GLY A 218 14.34 -7.34 -35.40
CA GLY A 218 13.34 -6.88 -36.36
C GLY A 218 13.76 -5.62 -37.12
N ASP A 219 14.34 -4.63 -36.43
CA ASP A 219 14.82 -3.39 -37.06
C ASP A 219 16.03 -3.63 -37.98
N SER A 220 16.92 -4.56 -37.64
CA SER A 220 18.05 -4.94 -38.53
C SER A 220 17.59 -5.62 -39.82
N SER A 221 16.54 -6.44 -39.78
CA SER A 221 16.00 -7.11 -40.97
C SER A 221 15.16 -6.20 -41.89
N ILE A 222 14.68 -5.07 -41.37
CA ILE A 222 13.97 -4.05 -42.16
C ILE A 222 14.97 -3.18 -42.94
N GLN A 223 16.18 -2.96 -42.42
CA GLN A 223 17.22 -2.18 -43.11
C GLN A 223 17.90 -2.93 -44.26
N GLU A 224 17.93 -4.27 -44.24
CA GLU A 224 18.53 -5.08 -45.32
C GLU A 224 17.63 -5.28 -46.55
N ASN A 225 16.33 -4.94 -46.47
CA ASN A 225 15.37 -5.10 -47.58
C ASN A 225 15.06 -3.81 -48.35
N VAL A 226 15.83 -2.74 -48.14
CA VAL A 226 15.67 -1.43 -48.82
C VAL A 226 16.94 -1.05 -49.59
N SER A 227 17.59 -2.01 -50.25
CA SER A 227 18.70 -1.77 -51.17
C SER A 227 18.50 -2.51 -52.48
#